data_AF-A0A526TJ57-F1
#
_entry.id   AF-A0A526TJ57-F1
#
_cell.length_a   1.000
_cell.length_b   1.000
_cell.length_c   1.000
_cell.angle_alpha   90.00
_cell.angle_beta   90.00
_cell.angle_gamma   90.00
#
_symmetry.space_group_name_H-M   'P 1'
#
loop_
_entity.id
_entity.type
_entity.pdbx_description
1 polymer ?
#
loop_
_entity_poly.entity_id
_entity_poly.type
_entity_poly.pdbx_seq_one_letter_code
_entity_poly.pdbx_strand_id
1 'polypeptide(L)'
;MTALPLEKARQIIDAAFAKGSDLKLKPLGVSVLDAGGHLVAFQRQDGASFLRPQMSAGKAFGALAIGMGSRKVEAFAKERPH
;
A
#
# COMPACT_ATOMS: atom_id res chain seq x y z
N MET A 1 -21.19 4.78 -4.54
CA MET A 1 -20.92 4.54 -3.10
C MET A 1 -19.46 4.83 -2.84
N THR A 2 -19.15 5.83 -2.03
CA THR A 2 -17.78 6.27 -1.72
C THR A 2 -17.18 5.32 -0.68
N ALA A 3 -16.52 4.27 -1.16
CA ALA A 3 -16.07 3.14 -0.33
C ALA A 3 -14.91 3.47 0.64
N LEU A 4 -14.25 4.63 0.50
CA LEU A 4 -13.22 5.10 1.43
C LEU A 4 -13.10 6.63 1.36
N PRO A 5 -13.52 7.39 2.39
CA PRO A 5 -13.36 8.84 2.40
C PRO A 5 -11.89 9.27 2.32
N LEU A 6 -11.59 10.36 1.63
CA LEU A 6 -10.23 10.90 1.48
C LEU A 6 -9.56 11.17 2.83
N GLU A 7 -10.29 11.72 3.80
CA GLU A 7 -9.81 11.94 5.16
C GLU A 7 -9.37 10.63 5.83
N LYS A 8 -10.08 9.53 5.57
CA LYS A 8 -9.69 8.22 6.10
C LYS A 8 -8.42 7.70 5.43
N ALA A 9 -8.27 7.92 4.12
CA ALA A 9 -7.05 7.57 3.40
C ALA A 9 -5.83 8.35 3.91
N ARG A 10 -5.98 9.65 4.22
CA ARG A 10 -4.94 10.46 4.86
C ARG A 10 -4.55 9.92 6.23
N GLN A 11 -5.53 9.61 7.08
CA GLN A 11 -5.27 9.01 8.40
C GLN A 11 -4.48 7.69 8.31
N ILE A 12 -4.78 6.84 7.31
CA ILE A 12 -4.02 5.60 7.07
C ILE A 12 -2.56 5.91 6.74
N ILE A 13 -2.32 6.91 5.89
CA ILE A 13 -0.97 7.32 5.49
C ILE A 13 -0.19 7.88 6.70
N ASP A 14 -0.80 8.78 7.46
CA ASP A 14 -0.17 9.40 8.63
C ASP A 14 0.21 8.33 9.68
N ALA A 15 -0.70 7.40 9.96
CA ALA A 15 -0.44 6.28 10.86
C ALA A 15 0.67 5.35 10.34
N ALA A 16 0.73 5.11 9.02
CA ALA A 16 1.80 4.31 8.42
C ALA A 16 3.18 5.00 8.53
N PHE A 17 3.24 6.32 8.36
CA PHE A 17 4.47 7.08 8.57
C PHE A 17 4.88 7.15 10.03
N ALA A 18 3.95 7.40 10.95
CA ALA A 18 4.21 7.35 12.38
C ALA A 18 4.79 5.99 12.78
N LYS A 19 4.13 4.89 12.36
CA LYS A 19 4.63 3.54 12.64
C LYS A 19 5.97 3.25 11.97
N GLY A 20 6.19 3.76 10.75
CA GLY A 20 7.47 3.66 10.05
C GLY A 20 8.60 4.35 10.81
N SER A 21 8.32 5.50 11.43
CA SER A 21 9.25 6.23 12.30
C SER A 21 9.57 5.43 13.57
N ASP A 22 8.54 4.93 14.26
CA ASP A 22 8.71 4.09 15.47
C ASP A 22 9.58 2.87 15.21
N LEU A 23 9.41 2.24 14.03
CA LEU A 23 10.17 1.08 13.59
C LEU A 23 11.53 1.43 12.96
N LYS A 24 11.90 2.72 12.91
CA LYS A 24 13.15 3.23 12.31
C LYS A 24 13.37 2.73 10.87
N LEU A 25 12.30 2.68 10.08
CA LEU A 25 12.36 2.26 8.68
C LEU A 25 12.97 3.36 7.80
N LYS A 26 13.51 2.96 6.65
CA LYS A 26 13.86 3.89 5.57
C LYS A 26 12.61 4.67 5.10
N PRO A 27 12.76 5.85 4.49
CA PRO A 27 11.65 6.64 3.97
C PRO A 27 10.67 5.82 3.11
N LEU A 28 9.39 5.99 3.42
CA LEU A 28 8.28 5.20 2.88
C LEU A 28 7.57 5.94 1.75
N GLY A 29 6.85 5.16 0.95
CA GLY A 29 5.73 5.68 0.18
C GLY A 29 4.53 4.76 0.39
N VAL A 30 3.36 5.37 0.59
CA VAL A 30 2.14 4.69 1.02
C VAL A 30 1.05 5.01 0.02
N SER A 31 0.48 3.96 -0.59
CA SER A 31 -0.69 4.04 -1.47
C SER A 31 -1.91 3.48 -0.76
N VAL A 32 -3.04 4.15 -0.89
CA VAL A 32 -4.34 3.72 -0.40
C VAL A 32 -5.29 3.59 -1.58
N LEU A 33 -5.86 2.40 -1.76
CA LEU A 33 -6.76 2.06 -2.86
C LEU A 33 -8.17 1.80 -2.30
N ASP A 34 -9.20 2.05 -3.10
CA ASP A 34 -10.58 1.65 -2.79
C ASP A 34 -10.83 0.17 -3.14
N ALA A 35 -12.04 -0.32 -2.86
CA ALA A 35 -12.43 -1.71 -3.14
C ALA A 35 -12.42 -2.07 -4.64
N GLY A 36 -12.46 -1.07 -5.53
CA GLY A 36 -12.33 -1.26 -6.98
C GLY A 36 -10.87 -1.29 -7.45
N GLY A 37 -9.90 -1.12 -6.54
CA GLY A 37 -8.48 -1.03 -6.88
C GLY A 37 -8.04 0.35 -7.38
N HIS A 38 -8.89 1.37 -7.28
CA HIS A 38 -8.54 2.72 -7.71
C HIS A 38 -7.75 3.45 -6.62
N LEU A 39 -6.73 4.20 -7.02
CA LEU A 39 -5.93 5.00 -6.10
C LEU A 39 -6.78 6.12 -5.49
N VAL A 40 -6.90 6.14 -4.17
CA VAL A 40 -7.58 7.21 -3.41
C VAL A 40 -6.57 8.26 -2.96
N ALA A 41 -5.42 7.83 -2.43
CA ALA A 41 -4.36 8.72 -1.97
C ALA A 41 -2.99 8.05 -2.05
N PHE A 42 -1.96 8.85 -2.32
CA PHE A 42 -0.56 8.44 -2.25
C PHE A 42 0.28 9.56 -1.65
N GLN A 43 1.21 9.20 -0.78
CA GLN A 43 2.28 10.10 -0.33
C GLN A 43 3.62 9.37 -0.30
N ARG A 44 4.69 10.13 -0.53
CA ARG A 44 6.08 9.65 -0.52
C ARG A 44 6.90 10.57 0.37
N GLN A 45 7.57 10.01 1.36
CA GLN A 45 8.51 10.75 2.19
C GLN A 45 9.75 11.15 1.38
N ASP A 46 10.36 12.27 1.77
CA ASP A 46 11.62 12.72 1.19
C ASP A 46 12.72 11.67 1.35
N GLY A 47 13.56 11.53 0.33
CA GLY A 47 14.59 10.48 0.28
C GLY A 47 14.07 9.07 -0.03
N ALA A 48 12.75 8.85 -0.16
CA ALA A 48 12.23 7.56 -0.59
C ALA A 48 12.40 7.37 -2.12
N SER A 49 12.68 6.13 -2.55
CA SER A 49 12.88 5.79 -3.97
C SER A 49 11.74 6.29 -4.89
N PHE A 50 12.09 6.70 -6.11
CA PHE A 50 11.12 7.07 -7.14
C PHE A 50 10.17 5.92 -7.54
N LEU A 51 10.50 4.67 -7.23
CA LEU A 51 9.67 3.48 -7.49
C LEU A 51 8.55 3.26 -6.46
N ARG A 52 8.49 4.07 -5.39
CA ARG A 52 7.49 3.90 -4.33
C ARG A 52 6.03 3.97 -4.79
N PRO A 53 5.62 4.82 -5.75
CA PRO A 53 4.26 4.82 -6.26
C PRO A 53 3.87 3.44 -6.81
N GLN A 54 4.66 2.90 -7.74
CA GLN A 54 4.38 1.62 -8.40
C GLN A 54 4.45 0.45 -7.41
N MET A 55 5.45 0.42 -6.54
CA MET A 55 5.66 -0.67 -5.58
C MET A 55 4.57 -0.73 -4.49
N SER A 56 4.17 0.41 -3.94
CA SER A 56 3.13 0.44 -2.90
C SER A 56 1.74 0.19 -3.48
N ALA A 57 1.43 0.77 -4.65
CA ALA A 57 0.18 0.52 -5.35
C ALA A 57 0.05 -0.95 -5.78
N GLY A 58 1.11 -1.57 -6.34
CA GLY A 58 1.11 -2.97 -6.73
C GLY A 58 0.86 -3.93 -5.56
N LYS A 59 1.41 -3.64 -4.37
CA LYS A 59 1.14 -4.43 -3.16
C LYS A 59 -0.32 -4.31 -2.71
N ALA A 60 -0.87 -3.10 -2.71
CA ALA A 60 -2.27 -2.88 -2.34
C ALA A 60 -3.23 -3.52 -3.34
N PHE A 61 -2.96 -3.36 -4.64
CA PHE A 61 -3.74 -3.97 -5.71
C PHE A 61 -3.71 -5.50 -5.64
N GLY A 62 -2.53 -6.10 -5.48
CA GLY A 62 -2.40 -7.55 -5.35
C GLY A 62 -3.16 -8.09 -4.14
N ALA A 63 -3.19 -7.35 -3.02
CA ALA A 63 -3.97 -7.74 -1.85
C ALA A 63 -5.48 -7.70 -2.10
N LEU A 64 -5.96 -6.66 -2.79
CA LEU A 64 -7.36 -6.53 -3.19
C LEU A 64 -7.76 -7.63 -4.18
N ALA A 65 -6.93 -7.91 -5.18
CA ALA A 65 -7.20 -8.88 -6.23
C ALA A 65 -7.46 -10.30 -5.72
N ILE A 66 -6.85 -10.69 -4.59
CA ILE A 66 -7.02 -12.02 -3.99
C ILE A 66 -7.83 -12.00 -2.70
N GLY A 67 -8.30 -10.83 -2.24
CA GLY A 67 -9.01 -10.67 -0.96
C GLY A 67 -8.18 -11.04 0.28
N MET A 68 -6.85 -10.99 0.20
CA MET A 68 -5.92 -11.39 1.27
C MET A 68 -4.71 -10.45 1.33
N GLY A 69 -3.98 -10.42 2.44
CA GLY A 69 -2.78 -9.59 2.54
C GLY A 69 -1.73 -9.91 1.47
N SER A 70 -0.99 -8.90 0.98
CA SER A 70 -0.07 -9.02 -0.16
C SER A 70 1.03 -10.08 0.00
N ARG A 71 1.35 -10.49 1.24
CA ARG A 71 2.27 -11.61 1.53
C ARG A 71 1.75 -12.94 0.97
N LYS A 72 0.43 -13.11 0.85
CA LYS A 72 -0.16 -14.32 0.26
C LYS A 72 0.04 -14.38 -1.26
N VAL A 73 0.17 -13.23 -1.93
CA VAL A 73 0.55 -13.16 -3.35
C VAL A 73 1.92 -13.78 -3.55
N GLU A 74 2.90 -13.42 -2.71
CA GLU A 74 4.24 -14.02 -2.75
C GLU A 74 4.21 -15.54 -2.49
N ALA A 75 3.44 -15.97 -1.50
CA ALA A 75 3.28 -17.38 -1.19
C ALA A 75 2.68 -18.15 -2.39
N PHE A 76 1.64 -17.62 -3.04
CA PHE A 76 1.08 -18.22 -4.25
C PHE A 76 2.10 -18.29 -5.39
N ALA A 77 2.92 -17.26 -5.59
CA ALA A 77 3.95 -17.28 -6.61
C ALA A 77 5.00 -18.40 -6.38
N LYS A 78 5.27 -18.75 -5.12
CA LYS A 78 6.16 -19.86 -4.74
C LYS A 78 5.47 -21.23 -4.82
N GLU A 79 4.24 -21.31 -4.35
CA GLU A 79 3.44 -22.55 -4.27
C GLU A 79 2.86 -22.97 -5.64
N ARG A 80 2.65 -22.02 -6.55
CA ARG A 80 1.97 -22.19 -7.85
C ARG A 80 2.70 -21.42 -8.97
N PRO A 81 3.86 -21.90 -9.44
CA PRO A 81 4.72 -21.17 -10.37
C PRO A 81 4.28 -21.17 -11.85
N HIS A 82 3.07 -21.65 -12.17
CA HIS A 82 2.57 -21.88 -13.52
C HIS A 82 1.21 -21.22 -13.72
#